data_AF-A0A2M8BU12-F1
#
_entry.id   AF-A0A2M8BU12-F1
#
_cell.length_a   1.000
_cell.length_b   1.000
_cell.length_c   1.000
_cell.angle_alpha   90.00
_cell.angle_beta   90.00
_cell.angle_gamma   90.00
#
_symmetry.space_group_name_H-M   'P 1'
#
loop_
_entity.id
_entity.type
_entity.pdbx_description
1 polymer ?
#
loop_
_entity_poly.entity_id
_entity_poly.type
_entity_poly.pdbx_seq_one_letter_code
_entity_poly.pdbx_strand_id
1 'polypeptide(L)'
;THLAYLELKYGLTAIIEVNDVPAIIRLSQDCKLKIIDGQIFLDNGYRLLPVRVMPDEAAGRVKDEMQFIELKAVNDKAIYQVVSVTHGKLLGLVPREINIETKIDALSGEIIKREQPWWARFCW
;
A
#
# COMPACT_ATOMS: atom_id res chain seq x y z
N THR A 1 1.01 -15.73 16.93
CA THR A 1 1.45 -14.46 17.51
C THR A 1 1.70 -13.53 16.36
N HIS A 2 0.89 -12.49 16.16
CA HIS A 2 1.15 -11.52 15.09
C HIS A 2 2.31 -10.63 15.53
N LEU A 3 3.40 -10.65 14.77
CA LEU A 3 4.54 -9.78 15.01
C LEU A 3 4.30 -8.51 14.21
N ALA A 4 4.28 -7.39 14.93
CA ALA A 4 4.23 -6.07 14.34
C ALA A 4 5.37 -5.24 14.90
N TYR A 5 6.12 -4.56 14.04
CA TYR A 5 7.15 -3.63 14.47
C TYR A 5 7.18 -2.40 13.57
N LEU A 6 7.69 -1.32 14.16
CA LEU A 6 7.83 -0.02 13.51
C LEU A 6 9.32 0.31 13.45
N GLU A 7 9.80 0.54 12.23
CA GLU A 7 11.18 0.95 12.00
C GLU A 7 11.21 2.36 11.40
N LEU A 8 12.01 3.24 12.01
CA LEU A 8 12.33 4.56 11.46
C LEU A 8 13.67 4.47 10.75
N LYS A 9 13.68 4.57 9.42
CA LYS A 9 14.93 4.63 8.65
C LYS A 9 15.37 6.09 8.52
N TYR A 10 16.69 6.32 8.58
CA TYR A 10 17.29 7.65 8.40
C TYR A 10 16.74 8.31 7.14
N GLY A 11 16.04 9.43 7.33
CA GLY A 11 15.41 10.20 6.25
C GLY A 11 13.97 9.79 5.98
N LEU A 12 13.03 10.65 6.40
CA LEU A 12 11.66 10.80 5.87
C LEU A 12 10.87 9.50 5.60
N THR A 13 11.19 8.38 6.24
CA THR A 13 10.56 7.08 5.96
C THR A 13 10.32 6.30 7.24
N ALA A 14 9.10 5.84 7.42
CA ALA A 14 8.75 4.83 8.42
C ALA A 14 8.32 3.54 7.71
N ILE A 15 8.44 2.42 8.42
CA ILE A 15 7.93 1.13 7.97
C ILE A 15 7.01 0.60 9.07
N ILE A 16 5.80 0.19 8.67
CA ILE A 16 4.93 -0.67 9.48
C ILE A 16 5.03 -2.05 8.87
N GLU A 17 5.51 -3.03 9.62
CA GLU A 17 5.55 -4.42 9.18
C GLU A 17 4.68 -5.28 10.07
N VAL A 18 3.85 -6.12 9.45
CA VAL A 18 2.98 -7.09 10.14
C VAL A 18 3.07 -8.41 9.40
N ASN A 19 3.37 -9.50 10.11
CA ASN A 19 3.49 -10.85 9.53
C ASN A 19 4.38 -10.90 8.26
N ASP A 20 5.57 -10.29 8.32
CA ASP A 20 6.54 -10.17 7.22
C ASP A 20 6.06 -9.38 5.99
N VAL A 21 4.98 -8.60 6.14
CA VAL A 21 4.45 -7.70 5.10
C VAL A 21 4.74 -6.24 5.47
N PRO A 22 5.73 -5.59 4.82
CA PRO A 22 6.07 -4.20 5.09
C PRO A 22 5.21 -3.23 4.27
N ALA A 23 4.68 -2.20 4.92
CA ALA A 23 4.19 -0.99 4.28
C ALA A 23 5.14 0.17 4.55
N ILE A 24 5.59 0.81 3.48
CA ILE A 24 6.46 1.98 3.53
C ILE A 24 5.60 3.23 3.69
N ILE A 25 6.00 4.13 4.58
CA ILE A 25 5.38 5.43 4.78
C ILE A 25 6.42 6.50 4.48
N ARG A 26 6.15 7.36 3.49
CA ARG A 26 6.96 8.57 3.26
C ARG A 26 6.50 9.67 4.20
N LEU A 27 7.31 9.94 5.20
CA LEU A 27 7.14 11.04 6.13
C LEU A 27 7.55 12.36 5.47
N SER A 28 6.95 13.46 5.91
CA SER A 28 7.30 14.82 5.49
C SER A 28 7.10 15.78 6.67
N GLN A 29 7.28 17.09 6.46
CA GLN A 29 6.99 18.06 7.52
C GLN A 29 5.54 17.93 8.02
N ASP A 30 4.64 17.61 7.10
CA ASP A 30 3.21 17.50 7.35
C ASP A 30 2.74 16.04 7.45
N CYS A 31 3.50 15.05 6.96
CA CYS A 31 3.13 13.63 7.05
C CYS A 31 3.91 12.91 8.17
N LYS A 32 3.23 12.52 9.25
CA LYS A 32 3.82 11.83 10.41
C LYS A 32 3.01 10.59 10.77
N LEU A 33 3.67 9.61 11.37
CA LEU A 33 3.00 8.45 11.94
C LEU A 33 2.83 8.63 13.45
N LYS A 34 1.63 8.41 13.97
CA LYS A 34 1.31 8.50 15.41
C LYS A 34 0.65 7.21 15.88
N ILE A 35 0.91 6.85 17.13
CA ILE A 35 0.22 5.78 17.82
C ILE A 35 -0.49 6.41 19.02
N ILE A 36 -1.81 6.28 19.07
CA ILE A 36 -2.66 6.83 20.12
C ILE A 36 -3.60 5.71 20.58
N ASP A 37 -3.58 5.39 21.87
CA ASP A 37 -4.39 4.31 22.47
C ASP A 37 -4.28 2.96 21.75
N GLY A 38 -3.07 2.65 21.26
CA GLY A 38 -2.79 1.42 20.52
C GLY A 38 -3.26 1.40 19.06
N GLN A 39 -3.84 2.49 18.56
CA GLN A 39 -4.23 2.65 17.16
C GLN A 39 -3.22 3.50 16.39
N ILE A 40 -2.93 3.09 15.15
CA ILE A 40 -2.06 3.81 14.24
C ILE A 40 -2.86 4.90 13.52
N PHE A 41 -2.27 6.09 13.44
CA PHE A 41 -2.78 7.23 12.69
C PHE A 41 -1.69 7.77 11.77
N LEU A 42 -2.09 8.11 10.55
CA LEU A 42 -1.30 8.93 9.65
C LEU A 42 -1.74 10.38 9.84
N ASP A 43 -0.90 11.20 10.46
CA ASP A 43 -1.09 12.63 10.60
C ASP A 43 -0.63 13.32 9.31
N ASN A 44 -1.52 14.03 8.62
CA ASN A 44 -1.19 14.77 7.40
C ASN A 44 -1.03 16.29 7.65
N GLY A 45 -0.89 16.71 8.91
CA GLY A 45 -0.74 18.11 9.32
C GLY A 45 -2.07 18.81 9.57
N TYR A 46 -3.16 18.28 9.03
CA TYR A 46 -4.51 18.82 9.19
C TYR A 46 -5.43 17.88 9.98
N ARG A 47 -5.27 16.56 9.80
CA ARG A 47 -6.12 15.53 10.38
C ARG A 47 -5.32 14.29 10.76
N LEU A 48 -5.81 13.59 11.78
CA LEU A 48 -5.36 12.24 12.11
C LEU A 48 -6.19 11.23 11.31
N LEU A 49 -5.54 10.55 10.37
CA LEU A 49 -6.17 9.58 9.49
C LEU A 49 -6.00 8.19 10.10
N PRO A 50 -7.07 7.53 10.56
CA PRO A 50 -6.97 6.23 11.21
C PRO A 50 -6.52 5.14 10.23
N VAL A 51 -5.62 4.28 10.71
CA VAL A 51 -5.17 3.06 10.02
C VAL A 51 -5.67 1.88 10.84
N ARG A 52 -6.68 1.18 10.33
CA ARG A 52 -7.28 0.00 10.98
C ARG A 52 -6.89 -1.29 10.31
N VAL A 53 -6.89 -1.29 8.98
CA VAL A 53 -6.43 -2.41 8.17
C VAL A 53 -4.91 -2.38 8.19
N MET A 54 -4.30 -3.50 8.57
CA MET A 54 -2.84 -3.64 8.61
C MET A 54 -2.28 -4.03 7.23
N PRO A 55 -0.96 -3.87 6.99
CA PRO A 55 -0.34 -4.16 5.70
C PRO A 55 -0.60 -5.56 5.16
N ASP A 56 -0.58 -6.58 6.02
CA ASP A 56 -0.87 -7.98 5.68
C ASP A 56 -2.32 -8.20 5.27
N GLU A 57 -3.27 -7.55 5.95
CA GLU A 57 -4.68 -7.58 5.57
C GLU A 57 -4.92 -6.90 4.22
N ALA A 58 -4.25 -5.76 3.97
CA ALA A 58 -4.32 -5.06 2.68
C ALA A 58 -3.68 -5.91 1.57
N ALA A 59 -2.55 -6.56 1.86
CA ALA A 59 -1.88 -7.48 0.96
C ALA A 59 -2.77 -8.67 0.57
N GLY A 60 -3.47 -9.25 1.54
CA GLY A 60 -4.39 -10.36 1.32
C GLY A 60 -5.57 -10.03 0.40
N ARG A 61 -5.82 -8.75 0.08
CA ARG A 61 -6.84 -8.33 -0.91
C ARG A 61 -6.34 -8.38 -2.35
N VAL A 62 -5.02 -8.42 -2.56
CA VAL A 62 -4.39 -8.49 -3.88
C VAL A 62 -4.01 -9.94 -4.17
N LYS A 63 -4.36 -10.44 -5.37
CA LYS A 63 -4.10 -11.82 -5.78
C LYS A 63 -2.80 -11.99 -6.57
N ASP A 64 -2.31 -10.89 -7.11
CA ASP A 64 -1.14 -10.82 -7.96
C ASP A 64 0.14 -10.80 -7.11
N GLU A 65 1.29 -11.06 -7.72
CA GLU A 65 2.57 -11.09 -7.01
C GLU A 65 2.91 -9.68 -6.51
N MET A 66 3.04 -9.52 -5.20
CA MET A 66 3.27 -8.22 -4.60
C MET A 66 4.72 -7.76 -4.78
N GLN A 67 4.92 -6.54 -5.26
CA GLN A 67 6.23 -5.89 -5.29
C GLN A 67 6.45 -5.01 -4.07
N PHE A 68 5.52 -4.11 -3.76
CA PHE A 68 5.62 -3.26 -2.58
C PHE A 68 4.26 -2.67 -2.16
N ILE A 69 4.19 -2.23 -0.89
CA ILE A 69 3.06 -1.49 -0.33
C ILE A 69 3.55 -0.15 0.18
N GLU A 70 2.84 0.91 -0.17
CA GLU A 70 3.07 2.26 0.36
C GLU A 70 1.80 2.80 1.00
N LEU A 71 1.88 3.33 2.22
CA LEU A 71 0.76 4.00 2.89
C LEU A 71 0.88 5.51 2.71
N LYS A 72 -0.16 6.15 2.16
CA LYS A 72 -0.20 7.57 1.82
C LYS A 72 -1.43 8.26 2.38
N ALA A 73 -1.29 9.55 2.67
CA ALA A 73 -2.44 10.43 2.87
C ALA A 73 -2.92 10.95 1.52
N VAL A 74 -4.13 10.58 1.09
CA VAL A 74 -4.74 11.03 -0.17
C VAL A 74 -6.19 11.40 0.10
N ASN A 75 -6.60 12.61 -0.27
CA ASN A 75 -7.98 13.09 -0.12
C ASN A 75 -8.55 12.88 1.30
N ASP A 76 -7.80 13.28 2.34
CA ASP A 76 -8.15 13.09 3.76
C ASP A 76 -8.41 11.63 4.17
N LYS A 77 -7.76 10.67 3.50
CA LYS A 77 -7.78 9.26 3.86
C LYS A 77 -6.38 8.68 3.86
N ALA A 78 -6.17 7.72 4.76
CA ALA A 78 -4.99 6.85 4.71
C ALA A 78 -5.27 5.76 3.68
N ILE A 79 -4.46 5.70 2.62
CA ILE A 79 -4.63 4.80 1.48
C ILE A 79 -3.38 3.95 1.32
N TYR A 80 -3.54 2.64 1.28
CA TYR A 80 -2.52 1.74 0.79
C TYR A 80 -2.49 1.76 -0.73
N GLN A 81 -1.34 2.10 -1.29
CA GLN A 81 -1.00 1.87 -2.69
C GLN A 81 -0.18 0.60 -2.76
N VAL A 82 -0.81 -0.48 -3.21
CA VAL A 82 -0.17 -1.77 -3.43
C VAL A 82 0.22 -1.87 -4.90
N VAL A 83 1.51 -2.07 -5.16
CA VAL A 83 2.00 -2.40 -6.49
C VAL A 83 2.26 -3.89 -6.54
N SER A 84 1.66 -4.51 -7.55
CA SER A 84 1.74 -5.94 -7.80
C SER A 84 2.02 -6.20 -9.28
N VAL A 85 2.51 -7.40 -9.59
CA VAL A 85 2.81 -7.82 -10.95
C VAL A 85 2.08 -9.08 -11.33
N THR A 86 1.69 -9.10 -12.59
CA THR A 86 1.22 -10.29 -13.27
C THR A 86 1.96 -10.44 -14.59
N HIS A 87 1.94 -11.65 -15.15
CA HIS A 87 2.66 -11.97 -16.37
C HIS A 87 1.68 -12.31 -17.49
N GLY A 88 1.92 -11.77 -18.68
CA GLY A 88 1.12 -12.07 -19.87
C GLY A 88 1.92 -11.92 -21.15
N LYS A 89 1.38 -12.37 -22.27
CA LYS A 89 2.01 -12.19 -23.58
C LYS A 89 1.31 -11.08 -24.34
N LEU A 90 2.03 -9.98 -24.57
CA LEU A 90 1.54 -8.89 -25.41
C LEU A 90 1.32 -9.42 -26.83
N LEU A 91 0.08 -9.34 -27.30
CA LEU A 91 -0.39 -9.87 -28.57
C LEU A 91 -0.10 -11.38 -28.73
N GLY A 92 0.03 -12.13 -27.63
CA GLY A 92 0.37 -13.56 -27.65
C GLY A 92 1.83 -13.89 -27.99
N LEU A 93 2.67 -12.88 -28.24
CA LEU A 93 4.03 -13.08 -28.77
C LEU A 93 5.12 -12.73 -27.76
N VAL A 94 5.04 -11.55 -27.13
CA VAL A 94 6.12 -11.00 -26.31
C VAL A 94 5.76 -11.11 -24.83
N PRO A 95 6.47 -11.92 -24.02
CA PRO A 95 6.28 -11.94 -22.58
C PRO A 95 6.50 -10.54 -21.98
N ARG A 96 5.57 -10.11 -21.14
CA ARG A 96 5.63 -8.82 -20.46
C ARG A 96 5.15 -8.96 -19.02
N GLU A 97 5.84 -8.24 -18.14
CA GLU A 97 5.39 -7.97 -16.78
C GLU A 97 4.40 -6.80 -16.81
N ILE A 98 3.26 -6.99 -16.16
CA ILE A 98 2.17 -6.02 -16.06
C ILE A 98 2.10 -5.54 -14.62
N ASN A 99 2.51 -4.29 -14.40
CA ASN A 99 2.40 -3.62 -13.12
C ASN A 99 0.96 -3.19 -12.86
N ILE A 100 0.37 -3.62 -11.76
CA ILE A 100 -0.99 -3.30 -11.33
C ILE A 100 -0.90 -2.49 -10.04
N GLU A 101 -1.47 -1.29 -10.05
CA GLU A 101 -1.59 -0.43 -8.87
C GLU A 101 -2.99 -0.59 -8.28
N THR A 102 -3.05 -1.02 -7.02
CA THR A 102 -4.31 -1.15 -6.27
C THR A 102 -4.32 -0.17 -5.11
N LYS A 103 -5.36 0.65 -5.02
CA LYS A 103 -5.60 1.60 -3.93
C LYS A 103 -6.63 1.02 -2.98
N ILE A 104 -6.25 0.87 -1.71
CA ILE A 104 -7.07 0.26 -0.67
C ILE A 104 -7.23 1.27 0.47
N ASP A 105 -8.47 1.47 0.93
CA ASP A 105 -8.75 2.32 2.09
C ASP A 105 -8.19 1.66 3.37
N ALA A 106 -7.28 2.33 4.09
CA ALA A 106 -6.67 1.79 5.30
C ALA A 106 -7.62 1.76 6.50
N LEU A 107 -8.82 2.36 6.39
CA LEU A 107 -9.86 2.31 7.40
C LEU A 107 -10.82 1.13 7.19
N SER A 108 -11.29 0.92 5.96
CA SER A 108 -12.30 -0.10 5.64
C SER A 108 -11.76 -1.36 4.97
N GLY A 109 -10.59 -1.29 4.34
CA GLY A 109 -10.02 -2.38 3.53
C GLY A 109 -10.66 -2.52 2.15
N GLU A 110 -11.50 -1.58 1.74
CA GLU A 110 -12.14 -1.58 0.43
C GLU A 110 -11.14 -1.18 -0.66
N ILE A 111 -11.20 -1.88 -1.79
CA ILE A 111 -10.45 -1.52 -2.99
C ILE A 111 -11.16 -0.33 -3.64
N ILE A 112 -10.55 0.85 -3.54
CA ILE A 112 -11.05 2.09 -4.14
C ILE A 112 -10.80 2.09 -5.64
N LYS A 113 -9.63 1.58 -6.05
CA LYS A 113 -9.19 1.62 -7.44
C LYS A 113 -8.23 0.49 -7.73
N ARG A 114 -8.31 -0.05 -8.93
CA ARG A 114 -7.33 -0.98 -9.50
C ARG A 114 -7.00 -0.51 -10.91
N GLU A 115 -5.74 -0.16 -11.13
CA GLU A 115 -5.25 0.40 -12.39
C GLU A 115 -4.19 -0.51 -13.00
N GLN A 116 -4.25 -0.65 -14.32
CA GLN A 116 -3.27 -1.36 -15.12
C GLN A 116 -2.90 -0.50 -16.32
N PRO A 117 -1.71 -0.69 -16.92
CA PRO A 117 -1.33 -0.03 -18.15
C PRO A 117 -2.36 -0.28 -19.26
N TRP A 118 -2.64 0.73 -20.08
CA TRP A 118 -3.63 0.63 -21.17
C TRP A 118 -3.35 -0.52 -22.14
N TRP A 119 -2.08 -0.87 -22.32
CA TRP A 119 -1.66 -1.93 -23.23
C TRP A 119 -1.91 -3.33 -22.66
N ALA A 120 -2.17 -3.48 -21.35
CA ALA A 120 -2.45 -4.76 -20.71
C ALA A 120 -3.69 -5.46 -21.29
N ARG A 121 -4.64 -4.71 -21.87
CA ARG A 121 -5.80 -5.26 -22.58
C ARG A 121 -5.42 -6.13 -23.80
N PHE A 122 -4.19 -6.00 -24.28
CA PHE A 122 -3.62 -6.77 -25.37
C PHE A 122 -2.75 -7.94 -24.88
N CYS A 123 -2.67 -8.17 -23.57
CA CYS A 123 -1.92 -9.28 -22.99
C CYS A 123 -2.85 -10.46 -22.72
N TRP A 124 -2.57 -11.59 -23.34
CA TRP A 124 -3.28 -12.87 -23.18
C TRP A 124 -2.34 -13.95 -22.65
#